data_AF-A0A2E9GM41-F1
#
_entry.id   AF-A0A2E9GM41-F1
#
_cell.length_a   1.000
_cell.length_b   1.000
_cell.length_c   1.000
_cell.angle_alpha   90.00
_cell.angle_beta   90.00
_cell.angle_gamma   90.00
#
_symmetry.space_group_name_H-M   'P 1'
#
loop_
_entity.id
_entity.type
_entity.pdbx_description
1 polymer ?
#
loop_
_entity_poly.entity_id
_entity_poly.type
_entity_poly.pdbx_seq_one_letter_code
_entity_poly.pdbx_strand_id
1 'polypeptide(L)'
;MSAVEDSAEEVRLRPGPNIELDNAGFSHPLSPRSTRSGYTRYGEINHIGVSDRGVWIASENDLIVVPHERFAAAGEDTRFAHSLVRRIRRFPDGEARLARMAELDLLGARDARPVATLGLIALCAVGFALDWLVRPAVNLVGSFSPRLTMDGDIWRVVTGNLLHGFPLHFVLNVVGLYILGRMVERVLGSERTVCIMGGAALSAMGLSGWLAPEHVVGISGVVLGLAGALVWIEWRRRSELPAWWRFPRRVRQVVVTALVLDLVLGPLFLPFIAGAAHFGGFIGGAAVAGLMTRRGLIAGPGRLVRVASVSIVAITALAVGAAGLQLSRDDYVAWHLTRLASLEGIPAAELNNAAWFIAIGKEVTEAQLEAALKLAERAVDETGGEHATMIDTLAELQFQLGHSEAAVVTIDRAIALEPEESYYREQRRRFTGERPAHDRPPDPLFRPRERSLPVPALKEGEVPV
;
A
#
# COMPACT_ATOMS: atom_id res chain seq x y z
N MET A 1 55.68 -21.39 -6.13
CA MET A 1 54.53 -22.28 -5.83
C MET A 1 53.89 -22.67 -7.14
N SER A 2 54.06 -23.93 -7.54
CA SER A 2 53.49 -24.50 -8.77
C SER A 2 51.96 -24.46 -8.69
N ALA A 3 51.32 -23.76 -9.62
CA ALA A 3 49.89 -23.79 -9.80
C ALA A 3 49.53 -25.16 -10.40
N VAL A 4 48.98 -26.05 -9.59
CA VAL A 4 48.30 -27.24 -10.10
C VAL A 4 47.09 -26.72 -10.88
N GLU A 5 47.19 -26.73 -12.22
CA GLU A 5 46.03 -26.55 -13.10
C GLU A 5 45.01 -27.64 -12.75
N ASP A 6 43.85 -27.25 -12.21
CA ASP A 6 42.72 -28.17 -12.24
C ASP A 6 42.32 -28.29 -13.71
N SER A 7 42.33 -29.51 -14.23
CA SER A 7 41.71 -29.83 -15.50
C SER A 7 40.28 -29.29 -15.53
N ALA A 8 39.83 -28.82 -16.69
CA ALA A 8 38.45 -28.42 -16.92
C ALA A 8 37.49 -29.48 -16.34
N GLU A 9 36.57 -29.04 -15.48
CA GLU A 9 35.60 -29.90 -14.80
C GLU A 9 34.24 -29.66 -15.45
N GLU A 10 33.58 -30.74 -15.89
CA GLU A 10 32.26 -30.70 -16.50
C GLU A 10 31.22 -31.27 -15.52
N VAL A 11 30.17 -30.51 -15.27
CA VAL A 11 29.02 -30.93 -14.45
C VAL A 11 27.82 -31.11 -15.36
N ARG A 12 27.28 -32.34 -15.40
CA ARG A 12 26.26 -32.71 -16.38
C ARG A 12 24.86 -32.30 -15.92
N LEU A 13 24.13 -31.62 -16.80
CA LEU A 13 22.76 -31.20 -16.54
C LEU A 13 21.73 -31.90 -17.43
N ARG A 14 20.50 -32.08 -16.95
CA ARG A 14 19.37 -32.67 -17.68
C ARG A 14 18.10 -31.81 -17.54
N PRO A 15 17.42 -31.46 -18.65
CA PRO A 15 17.95 -31.24 -20.00
C PRO A 15 18.73 -29.90 -20.07
N GLY A 16 19.56 -29.69 -21.09
CA GLY A 16 20.23 -28.39 -21.36
C GLY A 16 21.76 -28.47 -21.36
N PRO A 17 22.47 -27.34 -21.60
CA PRO A 17 23.92 -27.33 -21.64
C PRO A 17 24.52 -27.63 -20.27
N ASN A 18 25.65 -28.34 -20.26
CA ASN A 18 26.43 -28.66 -19.07
C ASN A 18 27.05 -27.40 -18.48
N ILE A 19 27.46 -27.48 -17.21
CA ILE A 19 28.26 -26.44 -16.57
C ILE A 19 29.73 -26.82 -16.74
N GLU A 20 30.51 -25.93 -17.34
CA GLU A 20 31.96 -26.14 -17.52
C GLU A 20 32.70 -25.18 -16.61
N LEU A 21 33.56 -25.72 -15.74
CA LEU A 21 34.38 -24.96 -14.82
C LEU A 21 35.81 -24.86 -15.36
N ASP A 22 36.31 -23.65 -15.51
CA ASP A 22 37.71 -23.36 -15.85
C ASP A 22 38.45 -22.69 -14.67
N ASN A 23 39.61 -22.10 -14.93
CA ASN A 23 40.47 -21.46 -13.91
C ASN A 23 39.98 -20.06 -13.47
N ALA A 24 39.24 -19.34 -14.32
CA ALA A 24 38.77 -17.98 -14.09
C ALA A 24 37.28 -17.90 -13.70
N GLY A 25 36.48 -18.89 -14.07
CA GLY A 25 35.03 -18.91 -13.88
C GLY A 25 34.38 -20.19 -14.36
N PHE A 26 33.08 -20.10 -14.65
CA PHE A 26 32.30 -21.22 -15.16
C PHE A 26 31.25 -20.75 -16.16
N SER A 27 31.00 -21.59 -17.16
CA SER A 27 29.88 -21.43 -18.10
C SER A 27 28.62 -22.07 -17.49
N HIS A 28 27.46 -21.42 -17.67
CA HIS A 28 26.20 -21.92 -17.11
C HIS A 28 25.01 -21.53 -17.99
N PRO A 29 23.91 -22.30 -17.98
CA PRO A 29 22.70 -21.92 -18.72
C PRO A 29 22.13 -20.58 -18.22
N LEU A 30 21.62 -19.74 -19.14
CA LEU A 30 20.99 -18.45 -18.79
C LEU A 30 19.63 -18.60 -18.10
N SER A 31 18.97 -19.75 -18.28
CA SER A 31 17.74 -20.13 -17.57
C SER A 31 17.56 -21.65 -17.66
N PRO A 32 16.68 -22.26 -16.85
CA PRO A 32 16.47 -23.71 -16.86
C PRO A 32 16.16 -24.32 -18.23
N ARG A 33 15.56 -23.54 -19.15
CA ARG A 33 15.18 -23.97 -20.50
C ARG A 33 16.03 -23.35 -21.62
N SER A 34 17.06 -22.58 -21.29
CA SER A 34 17.91 -21.90 -22.29
C SER A 34 18.95 -22.85 -22.86
N THR A 35 19.09 -22.87 -24.19
CA THR A 35 20.23 -23.48 -24.89
C THR A 35 21.47 -22.57 -24.91
N ARG A 36 21.29 -21.28 -24.61
CA ARG A 36 22.38 -20.31 -24.46
C ARG A 36 23.00 -20.38 -23.07
N SER A 37 24.32 -20.27 -23.03
CA SER A 37 25.13 -20.19 -21.82
C SER A 37 25.61 -18.76 -21.56
N GLY A 38 25.65 -18.38 -20.28
CA GLY A 38 26.40 -17.24 -19.78
C GLY A 38 27.71 -17.71 -19.14
N TYR A 39 28.56 -16.76 -18.76
CA TYR A 39 29.82 -17.01 -18.09
C TYR A 39 29.92 -16.13 -16.83
N THR A 40 30.29 -16.72 -15.70
CA THR A 40 30.46 -16.02 -14.43
C THR A 40 31.85 -16.24 -13.88
N ARG A 41 32.57 -15.16 -13.58
CA ARG A 41 33.90 -15.22 -12.96
C ARG A 41 33.79 -15.56 -11.49
N TYR A 42 34.71 -16.36 -10.96
CA TYR A 42 34.76 -16.62 -9.51
C TYR A 42 34.94 -15.34 -8.69
N GLY A 43 35.69 -14.39 -9.27
CA GLY A 43 35.90 -13.05 -8.74
C GLY A 43 34.63 -12.19 -8.58
N GLU A 44 33.50 -12.58 -9.18
CA GLU A 44 32.23 -11.86 -9.09
C GLU A 44 31.23 -12.53 -8.13
N ILE A 45 31.54 -13.72 -7.60
CA ILE A 45 30.65 -14.48 -6.74
C ILE A 45 30.66 -13.90 -5.32
N ASN A 46 29.48 -13.50 -4.86
CA ASN A 46 29.25 -12.95 -3.53
C ASN A 46 28.71 -14.00 -2.55
N HIS A 47 27.95 -14.98 -3.03
CA HIS A 47 27.36 -16.01 -2.18
C HIS A 47 27.08 -17.29 -2.96
N ILE A 48 27.32 -18.44 -2.33
CA ILE A 48 26.93 -19.76 -2.81
C ILE A 48 26.12 -20.41 -1.70
N GLY A 49 24.91 -20.85 -2.02
CA GLY A 49 23.98 -21.45 -1.08
C GLY A 49 23.40 -22.74 -1.62
N VAL A 50 23.38 -23.81 -0.82
CA VAL A 50 22.67 -25.04 -1.14
C VAL A 50 21.39 -25.08 -0.31
N SER A 51 20.24 -25.22 -0.98
CA SER A 51 18.92 -25.30 -0.36
C SER A 51 18.17 -26.52 -0.87
N ASP A 52 17.00 -26.84 -0.33
CA ASP A 52 16.13 -27.92 -0.85
C ASP A 52 15.72 -27.74 -2.31
N ARG A 53 15.84 -26.53 -2.87
CA ARG A 53 15.46 -26.21 -4.26
C ARG A 53 16.61 -26.31 -5.26
N GLY A 54 17.85 -26.43 -4.81
CA GLY A 54 19.02 -26.40 -5.68
C GLY A 54 20.19 -25.60 -5.14
N VAL A 55 21.19 -25.44 -6.01
CA VAL A 55 22.38 -24.61 -5.79
C VAL A 55 22.11 -23.19 -6.28
N TRP A 56 22.22 -22.23 -5.37
CA TRP A 56 22.05 -20.80 -5.61
C TRP A 56 23.43 -20.13 -5.65
N ILE A 57 23.69 -19.39 -6.71
CA ILE A 57 24.96 -18.68 -6.91
C ILE A 57 24.63 -17.22 -7.18
N ALA A 58 24.97 -16.36 -6.24
CA ALA A 58 24.76 -14.92 -6.36
C ALA A 58 26.07 -14.26 -6.80
N SER A 59 26.08 -13.66 -8.00
CA SER A 59 27.19 -12.81 -8.44
C SER A 59 26.91 -11.33 -8.14
N GLU A 60 27.81 -10.42 -8.52
CA GLU A 60 27.55 -8.97 -8.44
C GLU A 60 26.30 -8.57 -9.21
N ASN A 61 26.08 -9.14 -10.39
CA ASN A 61 25.05 -8.69 -11.33
C ASN A 61 23.88 -9.66 -11.51
N ASP A 62 24.08 -10.95 -11.23
CA ASP A 62 23.06 -11.97 -11.48
C ASP A 62 22.84 -12.91 -10.27
N LEU A 63 21.77 -13.67 -10.40
CA LEU A 63 21.42 -14.76 -9.51
C LEU A 63 21.19 -15.99 -10.37
N ILE A 64 22.03 -17.00 -10.18
CA ILE A 64 21.99 -18.25 -10.92
C ILE A 64 21.42 -19.30 -9.97
N VAL A 65 20.42 -20.03 -10.44
CA VAL A 65 19.80 -21.12 -9.68
C VAL A 65 19.85 -22.37 -10.52
N VAL A 66 20.50 -23.41 -10.00
CA VAL A 66 20.57 -24.73 -10.62
C VAL A 66 19.75 -25.68 -9.75
N PRO A 67 18.51 -26.02 -10.17
CA PRO A 67 17.67 -26.93 -9.42
C PRO A 67 18.28 -28.32 -9.26
N HIS A 68 18.00 -28.98 -8.14
CA HIS A 68 18.52 -30.32 -7.84
C HIS A 68 18.14 -31.35 -8.92
N GLU A 69 16.91 -31.30 -9.43
CA GLU A 69 16.44 -32.22 -10.47
C GLU A 69 17.22 -32.11 -11.80
N ARG A 70 18.01 -31.04 -11.98
CA ARG A 70 18.80 -30.88 -13.20
C ARG A 70 20.13 -31.58 -13.14
N PHE A 71 20.66 -31.91 -11.97
CA PHE A 71 21.93 -32.63 -11.89
C PHE A 71 21.74 -34.08 -12.36
N ALA A 72 22.66 -34.57 -13.21
CA ALA A 72 22.52 -35.86 -13.86
C ALA A 72 22.64 -37.04 -12.87
N ALA A 73 23.33 -36.83 -11.75
CA ALA A 73 23.49 -37.80 -10.68
C ALA A 73 23.24 -37.21 -9.28
N ALA A 74 22.80 -38.05 -8.34
CA ALA A 74 22.67 -37.66 -6.94
C ALA A 74 24.02 -37.22 -6.34
N GLY A 75 24.00 -36.16 -5.52
CA GLY A 75 25.19 -35.59 -4.89
C GLY A 75 26.14 -34.84 -5.84
N GLU A 76 25.80 -34.70 -7.12
CA GLU A 76 26.56 -33.88 -8.07
C GLU A 76 26.36 -32.38 -7.81
N ASP A 77 25.21 -31.97 -7.30
CA ASP A 77 24.88 -30.64 -6.78
C ASP A 77 25.84 -30.19 -5.66
N THR A 78 26.05 -31.06 -4.67
CA THR A 78 26.91 -30.80 -3.52
C THR A 78 28.37 -30.78 -3.96
N ARG A 79 28.78 -31.72 -4.83
CA ARG A 79 30.12 -31.73 -5.44
C ARG A 79 30.39 -30.45 -6.23
N PHE A 80 29.43 -30.00 -7.03
CA PHE A 80 29.52 -28.75 -7.77
C PHE A 80 29.72 -27.55 -6.85
N ALA A 81 28.91 -27.42 -5.79
CA ALA A 81 29.06 -26.34 -4.81
C ALA A 81 30.45 -26.37 -4.14
N HIS A 82 30.95 -27.54 -3.72
CA HIS A 82 32.30 -27.69 -3.18
C HIS A 82 33.40 -27.32 -4.20
N SER A 83 33.21 -27.67 -5.47
CA SER A 83 34.12 -27.31 -6.56
C SER A 83 34.21 -25.79 -6.75
N LEU A 84 33.10 -25.06 -6.63
CA LEU A 84 33.11 -23.60 -6.66
C LEU A 84 33.85 -23.01 -5.44
N VAL A 85 33.55 -23.47 -4.23
CA VAL A 85 34.22 -23.00 -3.00
C VAL A 85 35.73 -23.20 -3.06
N ARG A 86 36.17 -24.40 -3.49
CA ARG A 86 37.59 -24.73 -3.66
C ARG A 86 38.30 -23.79 -4.63
N ARG A 87 37.65 -23.41 -5.73
CA ARG A 87 38.23 -22.51 -6.74
C ARG A 87 38.24 -21.05 -6.26
N ILE A 88 37.20 -20.59 -5.59
CA ILE A 88 37.17 -19.25 -4.97
C ILE A 88 38.29 -19.10 -3.93
N ARG A 89 38.55 -20.13 -3.13
CA ARG A 89 39.61 -20.12 -2.11
C ARG A 89 41.01 -19.82 -2.68
N ARG A 90 41.24 -20.11 -3.97
CA ARG A 90 42.56 -19.89 -4.62
C ARG A 90 42.86 -18.42 -4.89
N PHE A 91 41.85 -17.55 -4.90
CA PHE A 91 42.06 -16.12 -5.10
C PHE A 91 42.68 -15.48 -3.86
N PRO A 92 43.50 -14.42 -4.01
CA PRO A 92 44.13 -13.74 -2.87
C PRO A 92 43.15 -13.30 -1.77
N ASP A 93 41.91 -12.95 -2.14
CA ASP A 93 40.82 -12.55 -1.25
C ASP A 93 39.80 -13.69 -0.99
N GLY A 94 40.12 -14.92 -1.39
CA GLY A 94 39.23 -16.09 -1.35
C GLY A 94 38.72 -16.42 0.05
N GLU A 95 39.61 -16.51 1.04
CA GLU A 95 39.21 -16.79 2.44
C GLU A 95 38.30 -15.69 3.01
N ALA A 96 38.59 -14.42 2.73
CA ALA A 96 37.75 -13.30 3.17
C ALA A 96 36.36 -13.33 2.50
N ARG A 97 36.26 -13.78 1.25
CA ARG A 97 34.97 -14.00 0.57
C ARG A 97 34.21 -15.14 1.22
N LEU A 98 34.84 -16.28 1.46
CA LEU A 98 34.19 -17.44 2.09
C LEU A 98 33.71 -17.10 3.51
N ALA A 99 34.48 -16.34 4.27
CA ALA A 99 34.05 -15.82 5.57
C ALA A 99 32.78 -14.96 5.45
N ARG A 100 32.73 -14.04 4.47
CA ARG A 100 31.52 -13.25 4.18
C ARG A 100 30.34 -14.12 3.75
N MET A 101 30.55 -15.18 2.96
CA MET A 101 29.48 -16.11 2.60
C MET A 101 28.89 -16.80 3.83
N ALA A 102 29.73 -17.22 4.78
CA ALA A 102 29.27 -17.80 6.04
C ALA A 102 28.46 -16.80 6.89
N GLU A 103 28.83 -15.51 6.91
CA GLU A 103 28.02 -14.48 7.55
C GLU A 103 26.64 -14.33 6.90
N LEU A 104 26.55 -14.46 5.57
CA LEU A 104 25.28 -14.45 4.83
C LEU A 104 24.45 -15.70 5.12
N ASP A 105 25.07 -16.87 5.26
CA ASP A 105 24.36 -18.09 5.66
C ASP A 105 23.74 -17.93 7.05
N LEU A 106 24.49 -17.37 8.01
CA LEU A 106 23.98 -17.06 9.34
C LEU A 106 22.83 -16.03 9.30
N LEU A 107 22.92 -15.02 8.43
CA LEU A 107 21.84 -14.06 8.21
C LEU A 107 20.60 -14.74 7.63
N GLY A 108 20.78 -15.60 6.63
CA GLY A 108 19.70 -16.30 5.95
C GLY A 108 19.03 -17.39 6.79
N ALA A 109 19.73 -17.91 7.80
CA ALA A 109 19.22 -18.86 8.78
C ALA A 109 18.43 -18.20 9.94
N ARG A 110 18.39 -16.86 10.03
CA ARG A 110 17.63 -16.17 11.08
C ARG A 110 16.13 -16.42 10.90
N ASP A 111 15.51 -17.05 11.90
CA ASP A 111 14.05 -17.10 12.03
C ASP A 111 13.54 -15.77 12.62
N ALA A 112 13.38 -14.77 11.76
CA ALA A 112 12.85 -13.48 12.15
C ALA A 112 11.31 -13.51 12.12
N ARG A 113 10.70 -13.68 13.29
CA ARG A 113 9.27 -13.40 13.45
C ARG A 113 9.01 -11.93 13.11
N PRO A 114 8.06 -11.61 12.22
CA PRO A 114 7.86 -10.24 11.76
C PRO A 114 7.00 -9.44 12.75
N VAL A 115 7.54 -9.18 13.94
CA VAL A 115 6.82 -8.58 15.08
C VAL A 115 6.31 -7.17 14.77
N ALA A 116 7.13 -6.31 14.16
CA ALA A 116 6.74 -4.96 13.78
C ALA A 116 5.62 -4.98 12.74
N THR A 117 5.76 -5.84 11.74
CA THR A 117 4.75 -6.05 10.68
C THR A 117 3.43 -6.53 11.27
N LEU A 118 3.45 -7.57 12.11
CA LEU A 118 2.24 -8.10 12.75
C LEU A 118 1.61 -7.10 13.71
N GLY A 119 2.42 -6.33 14.44
CA GLY A 119 1.94 -5.27 15.32
C GLY A 119 1.20 -4.17 14.55
N LEU A 120 1.72 -3.74 13.41
CA LEU A 120 1.06 -2.75 12.55
C LEU A 120 -0.22 -3.31 11.92
N ILE A 121 -0.20 -4.56 11.45
CA ILE A 121 -1.40 -5.24 10.93
C ILE A 121 -2.49 -5.31 12.01
N ALA A 122 -2.12 -5.68 13.25
CA ALA A 122 -3.07 -5.74 14.36
C ALA A 122 -3.68 -4.36 14.65
N LEU A 123 -2.86 -3.29 14.62
CA LEU A 123 -3.35 -1.93 14.83
C LEU A 123 -4.32 -1.49 13.72
N CYS A 124 -4.03 -1.80 12.45
CA CYS A 124 -4.95 -1.56 11.34
C CYS A 124 -6.25 -2.37 11.48
N ALA A 125 -6.17 -3.63 11.92
CA ALA A 125 -7.35 -4.47 12.12
C ALA A 125 -8.25 -3.94 13.25
N VAL A 126 -7.65 -3.49 14.35
CA VAL A 126 -8.37 -2.83 15.44
C VAL A 126 -9.02 -1.54 14.95
N GLY A 127 -8.28 -0.69 14.23
CA GLY A 127 -8.82 0.56 13.66
C GLY A 127 -10.00 0.29 12.72
N PHE A 128 -9.89 -0.71 11.85
CA PHE A 128 -10.97 -1.09 10.93
C PHE A 128 -12.21 -1.66 11.65
N ALA A 129 -12.00 -2.50 12.68
CA ALA A 129 -13.10 -3.03 13.48
C ALA A 129 -13.82 -1.94 14.29
N LEU A 130 -13.06 -1.04 14.93
CA LEU A 130 -13.61 0.09 15.68
C LEU A 130 -14.41 1.03 14.77
N ASP A 131 -13.89 1.30 13.57
CA ASP A 131 -14.62 2.09 12.58
C ASP A 131 -15.95 1.43 12.23
N TRP A 132 -15.98 0.12 12.00
CA TRP A 132 -17.26 -0.57 11.72
C TRP A 132 -18.26 -0.51 12.87
N LEU A 133 -17.79 -0.55 14.13
CA LEU A 133 -18.62 -0.57 15.33
C LEU A 133 -19.17 0.82 15.71
N VAL A 134 -18.40 1.89 15.46
CA VAL A 134 -18.68 3.24 15.96
C VAL A 134 -18.69 4.28 14.83
N ARG A 135 -19.12 3.88 13.64
CA ARG A 135 -19.27 4.76 12.46
C ARG A 135 -20.34 5.83 12.72
N PRO A 136 -20.14 7.09 12.24
CA PRO A 136 -18.96 7.63 11.55
C PRO A 136 -17.79 8.07 12.43
N ALA A 137 -17.95 8.09 13.76
CA ALA A 137 -17.11 8.89 14.65
C ALA A 137 -15.61 8.59 14.52
N VAL A 138 -15.23 7.31 14.42
CA VAL A 138 -13.83 6.88 14.30
C VAL A 138 -13.18 7.43 13.02
N ASN A 139 -13.88 7.37 11.89
CA ASN A 139 -13.40 7.94 10.64
C ASN A 139 -13.20 9.46 10.75
N LEU A 140 -14.21 10.17 11.27
CA LEU A 140 -14.18 11.62 11.42
C LEU A 140 -13.06 12.12 12.35
N VAL A 141 -12.72 11.37 13.41
CA VAL A 141 -11.58 11.68 14.29
C VAL A 141 -10.24 11.36 13.64
N GLY A 142 -10.17 10.21 12.96
CA GLY A 142 -8.90 9.57 12.65
C GLY A 142 -8.39 9.86 11.24
N SER A 143 -9.26 10.17 10.28
CA SER A 143 -8.86 10.38 8.88
C SER A 143 -7.88 11.55 8.76
N PHE A 144 -6.93 11.42 7.83
CA PHE A 144 -6.02 12.53 7.56
C PHE A 144 -6.81 13.63 6.85
N SER A 145 -6.77 14.84 7.41
CA SER A 145 -7.26 16.07 6.78
C SER A 145 -6.19 17.13 7.01
N PRO A 146 -5.60 17.71 5.95
CA PRO A 146 -4.55 18.70 6.11
C PRO A 146 -5.01 19.93 6.90
N ARG A 147 -6.25 20.38 6.67
CA ARG A 147 -6.83 21.55 7.34
C ARG A 147 -7.03 21.30 8.83
N LEU A 148 -7.66 20.18 9.21
CA LEU A 148 -7.83 19.82 10.62
C LEU A 148 -6.49 19.55 11.32
N THR A 149 -5.52 18.98 10.61
CA THR A 149 -4.16 18.78 11.12
C THR A 149 -3.47 20.12 11.42
N MET A 150 -3.61 21.11 10.53
CA MET A 150 -3.10 22.47 10.74
C MET A 150 -3.84 23.20 11.86
N ASP A 151 -5.13 22.89 12.07
CA ASP A 151 -5.95 23.40 13.17
C ASP A 151 -5.74 22.66 14.51
N GLY A 152 -4.68 21.84 14.62
CA GLY A 152 -4.23 21.25 15.88
C GLY A 152 -4.52 19.76 16.05
N ASP A 153 -5.24 19.11 15.14
CA ASP A 153 -5.50 17.66 15.19
C ASP A 153 -4.30 16.84 14.69
N ILE A 154 -3.12 17.05 15.28
CA ILE A 154 -1.84 16.50 14.80
C ILE A 154 -1.78 14.97 14.81
N TRP A 155 -2.64 14.29 15.58
CA TRP A 155 -2.73 12.82 15.59
C TRP A 155 -3.15 12.25 14.23
N ARG A 156 -3.86 13.04 13.40
CA ARG A 156 -4.37 12.64 12.08
C ARG A 156 -3.27 12.20 11.12
N VAL A 157 -2.06 12.75 11.27
CA VAL A 157 -0.86 12.33 10.52
C VAL A 157 -0.54 10.85 10.76
N VAL A 158 -0.83 10.33 11.95
CA VAL A 158 -0.63 8.93 12.29
C VAL A 158 -1.91 8.13 12.04
N THR A 159 -3.04 8.56 12.62
CA THR A 159 -4.27 7.77 12.62
C THR A 159 -4.87 7.59 11.23
N GLY A 160 -4.64 8.53 10.30
CA GLY A 160 -5.08 8.40 8.92
C GLY A 160 -4.48 7.17 8.23
N ASN A 161 -3.26 6.79 8.59
CA ASN A 161 -2.62 5.56 8.09
C ASN A 161 -3.30 4.29 8.60
N LEU A 162 -4.06 4.33 9.69
CA LEU A 162 -4.60 3.14 10.36
C LEU A 162 -6.04 2.80 9.92
N LEU A 163 -6.72 3.75 9.31
CA LEU A 163 -8.11 3.61 8.85
C LEU A 163 -8.20 3.08 7.42
N HIS A 164 -9.34 2.48 7.07
CA HIS A 164 -9.59 1.94 5.73
C HIS A 164 -11.04 2.19 5.31
N GLY A 165 -11.23 2.69 4.09
CA GLY A 165 -12.58 3.04 3.59
C GLY A 165 -13.52 1.85 3.35
N PHE A 166 -12.99 0.68 2.97
CA PHE A 166 -13.80 -0.49 2.63
C PHE A 166 -13.04 -1.83 2.82
N PRO A 167 -13.74 -2.98 2.92
CA PRO A 167 -13.11 -4.27 3.24
C PRO A 167 -12.02 -4.71 2.27
N LEU A 168 -12.22 -4.56 0.96
CA LEU A 168 -11.21 -4.94 -0.03
C LEU A 168 -9.93 -4.11 0.10
N HIS A 169 -10.03 -2.80 0.36
CA HIS A 169 -8.88 -1.93 0.63
C HIS A 169 -8.09 -2.40 1.85
N PHE A 170 -8.78 -2.75 2.94
CA PHE A 170 -8.14 -3.32 4.13
C PHE A 170 -7.40 -4.63 3.83
N VAL A 171 -8.05 -5.58 3.15
CA VAL A 171 -7.46 -6.88 2.83
C VAL A 171 -6.20 -6.73 1.97
N LEU A 172 -6.26 -5.92 0.91
CA LEU A 172 -5.11 -5.69 0.04
C LEU A 172 -3.93 -5.08 0.79
N ASN A 173 -4.20 -4.13 1.69
CA ASN A 173 -3.16 -3.51 2.52
C ASN A 173 -2.55 -4.49 3.53
N VAL A 174 -3.35 -5.34 4.18
CA VAL A 174 -2.83 -6.37 5.11
C VAL A 174 -1.95 -7.38 4.37
N VAL A 175 -2.38 -7.82 3.18
CA VAL A 175 -1.56 -8.71 2.34
C VAL A 175 -0.25 -8.04 1.93
N GLY A 176 -0.32 -6.78 1.48
CA GLY A 176 0.87 -5.99 1.11
C GLY A 176 1.83 -5.80 2.28
N LEU A 177 1.32 -5.40 3.45
CA LEU A 177 2.09 -5.27 4.69
C LEU A 177 2.74 -6.60 5.08
N TYR A 178 1.98 -7.70 5.08
CA TYR A 178 2.52 -8.99 5.51
C TYR A 178 3.66 -9.46 4.59
N ILE A 179 3.45 -9.39 3.28
CA ILE A 179 4.45 -9.85 2.30
C ILE A 179 5.69 -8.94 2.36
N LEU A 180 5.53 -7.64 2.13
CA LEU A 180 6.67 -6.72 2.04
C LEU A 180 7.32 -6.47 3.40
N GLY A 181 6.50 -6.31 4.44
CA GLY A 181 6.97 -6.11 5.81
C GLY A 181 7.80 -7.29 6.29
N ARG A 182 7.35 -8.53 6.08
CA ARG A 182 8.15 -9.73 6.41
C ARG A 182 9.47 -9.77 5.65
N MET A 183 9.49 -9.36 4.38
CA MET A 183 10.71 -9.33 3.57
C MET A 183 11.72 -8.27 4.03
N VAL A 184 11.26 -7.11 4.49
CA VAL A 184 12.13 -6.07 5.06
C VAL A 184 12.58 -6.47 6.47
N GLU A 185 11.66 -6.93 7.30
CA GLU A 185 11.90 -7.22 8.71
C GLU A 185 12.83 -8.41 8.92
N ARG A 186 12.74 -9.44 8.07
CA ARG A 186 13.71 -10.53 8.09
C ARG A 186 15.14 -10.08 7.81
N VAL A 187 15.31 -9.05 6.97
CA VAL A 187 16.63 -8.55 6.56
C VAL A 187 17.18 -7.57 7.60
N LEU A 188 16.33 -6.67 8.12
CA LEU A 188 16.77 -5.53 8.92
C LEU A 188 16.46 -5.65 10.42
N GLY A 189 15.64 -6.62 10.83
CA GLY A 189 15.10 -6.70 12.17
C GLY A 189 13.98 -5.68 12.43
N SER A 190 13.28 -5.86 13.55
CA SER A 190 12.07 -5.10 13.89
C SER A 190 12.36 -3.61 14.08
N GLU A 191 13.46 -3.23 14.75
CA GLU A 191 13.71 -1.83 15.09
C GLU A 191 13.94 -0.96 13.86
N ARG A 192 14.74 -1.44 12.90
CA ARG A 192 14.95 -0.74 11.62
C ARG A 192 13.67 -0.71 10.78
N THR A 193 12.88 -1.77 10.84
CA THR A 193 11.60 -1.86 10.11
C THR A 193 10.58 -0.87 10.65
N VAL A 194 10.48 -0.70 11.98
CA VAL A 194 9.64 0.34 12.61
C VAL A 194 10.07 1.73 12.14
N CYS A 195 11.38 2.01 12.06
CA CYS A 195 11.87 3.28 11.54
C CYS A 195 11.43 3.52 10.09
N ILE A 196 11.53 2.49 9.23
CA ILE A 196 11.08 2.57 7.83
C ILE A 196 9.57 2.81 7.75
N MET A 197 8.77 2.06 8.51
CA MET A 197 7.31 2.21 8.54
C MET A 197 6.90 3.60 9.02
N GLY A 198 7.49 4.10 10.11
CA GLY A 198 7.20 5.42 10.65
C GLY A 198 7.63 6.56 9.70
N GLY A 199 8.80 6.44 9.08
CA GLY A 199 9.26 7.41 8.08
C GLY A 199 8.42 7.42 6.82
N ALA A 200 7.98 6.25 6.34
CA ALA A 200 7.06 6.14 5.22
C ALA A 200 5.68 6.73 5.54
N ALA A 201 5.12 6.45 6.73
CA ALA A 201 3.84 7.00 7.18
C ALA A 201 3.86 8.54 7.22
N LEU A 202 4.91 9.10 7.82
CA LEU A 202 5.09 10.56 7.90
C LEU A 202 5.27 11.19 6.52
N SER A 203 6.11 10.60 5.67
CA SER A 203 6.38 11.10 4.32
C SER A 203 5.14 11.01 3.41
N ALA A 204 4.35 9.94 3.55
CA ALA A 204 3.09 9.77 2.82
C ALA A 204 2.09 10.89 3.15
N MET A 205 1.82 11.13 4.44
CA MET A 205 0.87 12.16 4.86
C MET A 205 1.41 13.56 4.62
N GLY A 206 2.71 13.78 4.83
CA GLY A 206 3.36 15.07 4.55
C GLY A 206 3.27 15.45 3.07
N LEU A 207 3.55 14.50 2.16
CA LEU A 207 3.46 14.78 0.72
C LEU A 207 2.01 14.91 0.25
N SER A 208 1.09 14.10 0.79
CA SER A 208 -0.32 14.25 0.47
C SER A 208 -0.86 15.61 0.89
N GLY A 209 -0.58 16.05 2.12
CA GLY A 209 -1.03 17.36 2.59
C GLY A 209 -0.44 18.54 1.81
N TRP A 210 0.70 18.35 1.14
CA TRP A 210 1.32 19.39 0.31
C TRP A 210 0.75 19.44 -1.12
N LEU A 211 0.44 18.28 -1.73
CA LEU A 211 0.07 18.19 -3.14
C LEU A 211 -1.43 18.00 -3.41
N ALA A 212 -2.17 17.38 -2.49
CA ALA A 212 -3.56 17.02 -2.67
C ALA A 212 -4.30 17.16 -1.33
N PRO A 213 -4.97 18.29 -1.06
CA PRO A 213 -5.52 18.60 0.25
C PRO A 213 -6.81 17.83 0.60
N GLU A 214 -7.01 16.65 0.03
CA GLU A 214 -8.18 15.80 0.27
C GLU A 214 -7.97 14.89 1.49
N HIS A 215 -9.06 14.30 1.97
CA HIS A 215 -9.00 13.29 3.01
C HIS A 215 -8.25 12.04 2.54
N VAL A 216 -7.33 11.57 3.38
CA VAL A 216 -6.61 10.31 3.12
C VAL A 216 -6.82 9.33 4.26
N VAL A 217 -7.11 8.10 3.88
CA VAL A 217 -7.11 6.94 4.78
C VAL A 217 -6.33 5.80 4.14
N GLY A 218 -5.64 5.01 4.95
CA GLY A 218 -5.03 3.76 4.53
C GLY A 218 -3.53 3.70 4.78
N ILE A 219 -3.08 2.48 5.08
CA ILE A 219 -1.68 2.16 5.34
C ILE A 219 -0.88 1.96 4.05
N SER A 220 -1.50 2.12 2.88
CA SER A 220 -0.90 1.85 1.57
C SER A 220 0.37 2.67 1.31
N GLY A 221 0.47 3.90 1.81
CA GLY A 221 1.71 4.69 1.77
C GLY A 221 2.88 3.98 2.47
N VAL A 222 2.63 3.33 3.60
CA VAL A 222 3.63 2.51 4.30
C VAL A 222 3.95 1.24 3.53
N VAL A 223 2.97 0.60 2.90
CA VAL A 223 3.19 -0.56 2.01
C VAL A 223 4.14 -0.17 0.87
N LEU A 224 3.90 0.97 0.22
CA LEU A 224 4.77 1.51 -0.82
C LEU A 224 6.15 1.91 -0.27
N GLY A 225 6.22 2.39 0.97
CA GLY A 225 7.49 2.64 1.65
C GLY A 225 8.31 1.37 1.91
N LEU A 226 7.67 0.26 2.27
CA LEU A 226 8.33 -1.04 2.39
C LEU A 226 8.82 -1.53 1.02
N ALA A 227 8.06 -1.31 -0.05
CA ALA A 227 8.53 -1.57 -1.41
C ALA A 227 9.76 -0.72 -1.76
N GLY A 228 9.73 0.57 -1.44
CA GLY A 228 10.86 1.50 -1.62
C GLY A 228 12.11 1.05 -0.85
N ALA A 229 11.93 0.58 0.39
CA ALA A 229 13.01 0.02 1.19
C ALA A 229 13.61 -1.25 0.55
N LEU A 230 12.80 -2.16 0.02
CA LEU A 230 13.28 -3.34 -0.69
C LEU A 230 14.03 -2.97 -1.97
N VAL A 231 13.52 -2.02 -2.75
CA VAL A 231 14.22 -1.49 -3.94
C VAL A 231 15.58 -0.92 -3.56
N TRP A 232 15.65 -0.14 -2.48
CA TRP A 232 16.92 0.38 -1.97
C TRP A 232 17.90 -0.74 -1.61
N ILE A 233 17.45 -1.74 -0.84
CA ILE A 233 18.28 -2.87 -0.41
C ILE A 233 18.80 -3.65 -1.62
N GLU A 234 17.93 -3.99 -2.57
CA GLU A 234 18.28 -4.71 -3.80
C GLU A 234 19.21 -3.91 -4.72
N TRP A 235 19.12 -2.59 -4.72
CA TRP A 235 20.03 -1.76 -5.52
C TRP A 235 21.39 -1.59 -4.83
N ARG A 236 21.39 -1.26 -3.53
CA ARG A 236 22.59 -0.75 -2.83
C ARG A 236 23.26 -1.74 -1.89
N ARG A 237 22.59 -2.83 -1.54
CA ARG A 237 23.03 -3.81 -0.52
C ARG A 237 22.86 -5.26 -0.97
N ARG A 238 22.61 -5.52 -2.26
CA ARG A 238 22.40 -6.88 -2.80
C ARG A 238 23.57 -7.86 -2.59
N SER A 239 24.80 -7.38 -2.50
CA SER A 239 25.97 -8.22 -2.21
C SER A 239 26.00 -8.69 -0.75
N GLU A 240 25.23 -8.04 0.12
CA GLU A 240 25.06 -8.38 1.53
C GLU A 240 23.81 -9.22 1.79
N LEU A 241 23.15 -9.72 0.73
CA LEU A 241 21.99 -10.60 0.83
C LEU A 241 22.37 -12.05 0.54
N PRO A 242 21.80 -13.03 1.29
CA PRO A 242 21.85 -14.44 0.91
C PRO A 242 21.26 -14.64 -0.49
N ALA A 243 21.81 -15.58 -1.26
CA ALA A 243 21.43 -15.81 -2.65
C ALA A 243 19.92 -16.05 -2.82
N TRP A 244 19.32 -16.86 -1.94
CA TRP A 244 17.89 -17.20 -1.96
C TRP A 244 16.96 -16.05 -1.53
N TRP A 245 17.49 -14.92 -1.04
CA TRP A 245 16.71 -13.72 -0.75
C TRP A 245 16.73 -12.69 -1.87
N ARG A 246 17.65 -12.82 -2.82
CA ARG A 246 17.82 -11.89 -3.92
C ARG A 246 16.77 -12.11 -5.00
N PHE A 247 16.34 -11.04 -5.64
CA PHE A 247 15.48 -11.16 -6.81
C PHE A 247 16.27 -11.47 -8.07
N PRO A 248 15.83 -12.47 -8.87
CA PRO A 248 16.31 -12.63 -10.24
C PRO A 248 16.12 -11.33 -11.04
N ARG A 249 17.06 -11.02 -11.94
CA ARG A 249 17.05 -9.76 -12.71
C ARG A 249 15.72 -9.46 -13.39
N ARG A 250 15.08 -10.48 -13.99
CA ARG A 250 13.77 -10.34 -14.64
C ARG A 250 12.65 -10.01 -13.66
N VAL A 251 12.62 -10.69 -12.50
CA VAL A 251 11.64 -10.43 -11.44
C VAL A 251 11.79 -8.98 -10.95
N ARG A 252 13.03 -8.54 -10.71
CA ARG A 252 13.31 -7.15 -10.32
C ARG A 252 12.79 -6.16 -11.37
N GLN A 253 13.03 -6.40 -12.66
CA GLN A 253 12.52 -5.54 -13.74
C GLN A 253 10.98 -5.48 -13.75
N VAL A 254 10.31 -6.61 -13.59
CA VAL A 254 8.84 -6.67 -13.52
C VAL A 254 8.31 -5.90 -12.31
N VAL A 255 8.89 -6.11 -11.12
CA VAL A 255 8.48 -5.42 -9.90
C VAL A 255 8.69 -3.91 -10.02
N VAL A 256 9.85 -3.47 -10.49
CA VAL A 256 10.11 -2.03 -10.69
C VAL A 256 9.16 -1.44 -11.71
N THR A 257 8.88 -2.14 -12.82
CA THR A 257 7.92 -1.68 -13.82
C THR A 257 6.53 -1.56 -13.23
N ALA A 258 6.06 -2.57 -12.47
CA ALA A 258 4.76 -2.53 -11.81
C ALA A 258 4.64 -1.37 -10.82
N LEU A 259 5.69 -1.09 -10.03
CA LEU A 259 5.73 0.04 -9.11
C LEU A 259 5.68 1.39 -9.85
N VAL A 260 6.37 1.52 -10.98
CA VAL A 260 6.30 2.74 -11.79
C VAL A 260 4.90 2.93 -12.37
N LEU A 261 4.27 1.86 -12.87
CA LEU A 261 2.91 1.93 -13.39
C LEU A 261 1.92 2.30 -12.29
N ASP A 262 2.04 1.73 -11.10
CA ASP A 262 1.21 2.06 -9.94
C ASP A 262 1.36 3.54 -9.53
N LEU A 263 2.60 4.01 -9.35
CA LEU A 263 2.89 5.38 -8.89
C LEU A 263 2.54 6.46 -9.92
N VAL A 264 2.65 6.17 -11.22
CA VAL A 264 2.45 7.16 -12.29
C VAL A 264 1.05 7.04 -12.91
N LEU A 265 0.62 5.83 -13.24
CA LEU A 265 -0.65 5.61 -13.93
C LEU A 265 -1.82 5.38 -12.98
N GLY A 266 -1.60 4.80 -11.80
CA GLY A 266 -2.66 4.54 -10.82
C GLY A 266 -3.50 5.78 -10.52
N PRO A 267 -2.89 6.91 -10.08
CA PRO A 267 -3.62 8.14 -9.79
C PRO A 267 -4.27 8.79 -11.01
N LEU A 268 -3.75 8.55 -12.22
CA LEU A 268 -4.31 9.09 -13.46
C LEU A 268 -5.63 8.40 -13.86
N PHE A 269 -5.78 7.11 -13.53
CA PHE A 269 -6.95 6.31 -13.95
C PHE A 269 -7.91 5.95 -12.81
N LEU A 270 -7.47 6.05 -11.56
CA LEU A 270 -8.24 5.65 -10.38
C LEU A 270 -8.27 6.81 -9.36
N PRO A 271 -9.30 7.68 -9.39
CA PRO A 271 -9.35 8.90 -8.58
C PRO A 271 -9.41 8.66 -7.06
N PHE A 272 -9.74 7.44 -6.63
CA PHE A 272 -9.71 7.04 -5.22
C PHE A 272 -8.32 6.62 -4.71
N ILE A 273 -7.28 6.69 -5.55
CA ILE A 273 -5.90 6.42 -5.14
C ILE A 273 -5.22 7.73 -4.74
N ALA A 274 -4.80 7.80 -3.47
CA ALA A 274 -3.98 8.90 -2.95
C ALA A 274 -2.54 8.82 -3.50
N GLY A 275 -2.35 9.21 -4.76
CA GLY A 275 -1.07 9.11 -5.47
C GLY A 275 0.09 9.82 -4.77
N ALA A 276 -0.16 11.00 -4.22
CA ALA A 276 0.83 11.75 -3.45
C ALA A 276 1.27 10.97 -2.19
N ALA A 277 0.33 10.31 -1.49
CA ALA A 277 0.65 9.48 -0.33
C ALA A 277 1.48 8.24 -0.71
N HIS A 278 1.16 7.59 -1.84
CA HIS A 278 1.91 6.44 -2.34
C HIS A 278 3.34 6.81 -2.73
N PHE A 279 3.49 7.88 -3.51
CA PHE A 279 4.81 8.38 -3.92
C PHE A 279 5.63 8.86 -2.73
N GLY A 280 5.01 9.61 -1.82
CA GLY A 280 5.65 10.09 -0.59
C GLY A 280 6.09 8.95 0.31
N GLY A 281 5.25 7.93 0.46
CA GLY A 281 5.57 6.70 1.18
C GLY A 281 6.76 5.96 0.59
N PHE A 282 6.76 5.74 -0.73
CA PHE A 282 7.85 5.07 -1.45
C PHE A 282 9.21 5.76 -1.23
N ILE A 283 9.27 7.08 -1.47
CA ILE A 283 10.51 7.86 -1.31
C ILE A 283 10.95 7.89 0.16
N GLY A 284 10.01 8.10 1.10
CA GLY A 284 10.30 8.10 2.53
C GLY A 284 10.88 6.77 3.02
N GLY A 285 10.27 5.66 2.62
CA GLY A 285 10.75 4.31 2.96
C GLY A 285 12.13 4.01 2.38
N ALA A 286 12.37 4.37 1.11
CA ALA A 286 13.68 4.20 0.46
C ALA A 286 14.77 5.05 1.13
N ALA A 287 14.48 6.31 1.45
CA ALA A 287 15.41 7.22 2.11
C ALA A 287 15.78 6.71 3.52
N VAL A 288 14.79 6.31 4.32
CA VAL A 288 15.03 5.77 5.66
C VAL A 288 15.77 4.44 5.59
N ALA A 289 15.48 3.57 4.62
CA ALA A 289 16.27 2.36 4.39
C ALA A 289 17.75 2.69 4.10
N GLY A 290 18.02 3.75 3.34
CA GLY A 290 19.38 4.27 3.13
C GLY A 290 20.09 4.67 4.41
N LEU A 291 19.39 5.29 5.35
CA LEU A 291 19.93 5.62 6.68
C LEU A 291 20.14 4.36 7.53
N MET A 292 19.17 3.45 7.55
CA MET A 292 19.19 2.23 8.37
C MET A 292 20.25 1.23 7.93
N THR A 293 20.67 1.27 6.67
CA THR A 293 21.65 0.35 6.06
C THR A 293 23.06 0.95 5.90
N ARG A 294 23.35 2.10 6.53
CA ARG A 294 24.69 2.72 6.46
C ARG A 294 25.80 1.85 7.04
N ARG A 295 25.50 1.04 8.05
CA ARG A 295 26.44 0.11 8.70
C ARG A 295 26.36 -1.32 8.14
N GLY A 296 25.74 -1.50 6.98
CA GLY A 296 25.46 -2.80 6.38
C GLY A 296 24.24 -3.52 6.98
N LEU A 297 23.92 -4.68 6.41
CA LEU A 297 22.76 -5.50 6.78
C LEU A 297 23.04 -6.39 8.01
N ILE A 298 24.29 -6.85 8.17
CA ILE A 298 24.68 -7.83 9.20
C ILE A 298 24.78 -7.19 10.59
N ALA A 299 25.31 -5.96 10.66
CA ALA A 299 25.46 -5.23 11.92
C ALA A 299 24.09 -4.97 12.56
N GLY A 300 23.98 -5.19 13.88
CA GLY A 300 22.75 -4.93 14.62
C GLY A 300 22.36 -3.44 14.68
N PRO A 301 21.14 -3.12 15.16
CA PRO A 301 20.71 -1.74 15.33
C PRO A 301 21.53 -1.05 16.43
N GLY A 302 22.04 0.15 16.14
CA GLY A 302 22.71 0.99 17.13
C GLY A 302 21.71 1.62 18.12
N ARG A 303 22.22 2.20 19.21
CA ARG A 303 21.40 2.84 20.27
C ARG A 303 20.39 3.85 19.71
N LEU A 304 20.82 4.72 18.79
CA LEU A 304 19.94 5.73 18.19
C LEU A 304 18.76 5.12 17.42
N VAL A 305 18.98 4.02 16.70
CA VAL A 305 17.91 3.32 15.96
C VAL A 305 16.91 2.71 16.94
N ARG A 306 17.37 2.11 18.04
CA ARG A 306 16.49 1.57 19.07
C ARG A 306 15.65 2.67 19.71
N VAL A 307 16.27 3.78 20.11
CA VAL A 307 15.55 4.94 20.66
C VAL A 307 14.52 5.47 19.67
N ALA A 308 14.91 5.67 18.40
CA ALA A 308 13.98 6.13 17.36
C ALA A 308 12.80 5.16 17.17
N SER A 309 13.05 3.85 17.15
CA SER A 309 11.98 2.84 17.01
C SER A 309 10.99 2.89 18.19
N VAL A 310 11.48 3.01 19.42
CA VAL A 310 10.63 3.13 20.61
C VAL A 310 9.85 4.44 20.59
N SER A 311 10.49 5.55 20.21
CA SER A 311 9.82 6.85 20.05
C SER A 311 8.69 6.79 19.02
N ILE A 312 8.89 6.12 17.87
CA ILE A 312 7.85 5.96 16.85
C ILE A 312 6.65 5.17 17.40
N VAL A 313 6.90 4.07 18.12
CA VAL A 313 5.84 3.29 18.77
C VAL A 313 5.10 4.13 19.81
N ALA A 314 5.83 4.89 20.65
CA ALA A 314 5.24 5.76 21.66
C ALA A 314 4.40 6.88 21.04
N ILE A 315 4.90 7.56 19.99
CA ILE A 315 4.17 8.57 19.24
C ILE A 315 2.90 7.98 18.63
N THR A 316 2.98 6.76 18.09
CA THR A 316 1.81 6.07 17.54
C THR A 316 0.76 5.82 18.61
N ALA A 317 1.17 5.30 19.77
CA ALA A 317 0.27 5.07 20.90
C ALA A 317 -0.36 6.39 21.42
N LEU A 318 0.43 7.47 21.52
CA LEU A 318 -0.06 8.79 21.93
C LEU A 318 -1.05 9.37 20.92
N ALA A 319 -0.80 9.23 19.62
CA ALA A 319 -1.72 9.70 18.58
C ALA A 319 -3.04 8.93 18.62
N VAL A 320 -3.00 7.60 18.78
CA VAL A 320 -4.20 6.77 18.96
C VAL A 320 -4.95 7.15 20.25
N GLY A 321 -4.23 7.40 21.34
CA GLY A 321 -4.81 7.86 22.61
C GLY A 321 -5.47 9.24 22.47
N ALA A 322 -4.82 10.19 21.79
CA ALA A 322 -5.38 11.51 21.53
C ALA A 322 -6.67 11.44 20.71
N ALA A 323 -6.69 10.60 19.67
CA ALA A 323 -7.91 10.30 18.91
C ALA A 323 -8.99 9.67 19.80
N GLY A 324 -8.64 8.69 20.64
CA GLY A 324 -9.56 8.08 21.60
C GLY A 324 -10.18 9.09 22.58
N LEU A 325 -9.40 10.07 23.04
CA LEU A 325 -9.91 11.16 23.90
C LEU A 325 -10.92 12.03 23.16
N GLN A 326 -10.76 12.28 21.85
CA GLN A 326 -11.77 13.00 21.07
C GLN A 326 -13.08 12.20 21.00
N LEU A 327 -12.99 10.88 20.77
CA LEU A 327 -14.16 9.99 20.72
C LEU A 327 -14.91 9.88 22.05
N SER A 328 -14.24 10.19 23.17
CA SER A 328 -14.88 10.18 24.49
C SER A 328 -15.76 11.40 24.78
N ARG A 329 -15.80 12.40 23.87
CA ARG A 329 -16.65 13.57 24.01
C ARG A 329 -18.12 13.24 23.74
N ASP A 330 -18.99 13.86 24.51
CA ASP A 330 -20.43 13.84 24.28
C ASP A 330 -20.76 14.43 22.89
N ASP A 331 -21.53 13.68 22.11
CA ASP A 331 -21.87 13.96 20.71
C ASP A 331 -20.70 14.55 19.88
N TYR A 332 -19.57 13.85 19.89
CA TYR A 332 -18.37 14.23 19.12
C TYR A 332 -18.70 14.55 17.65
N VAL A 333 -19.64 13.82 17.05
CA VAL A 333 -20.00 14.00 15.64
C VAL A 333 -20.60 15.39 15.42
N ALA A 334 -21.60 15.81 16.20
CA ALA A 334 -22.18 17.15 16.08
C ALA A 334 -21.13 18.26 16.31
N TRP A 335 -20.27 18.08 17.32
CA TRP A 335 -19.16 19.01 17.59
C TRP A 335 -18.19 19.13 16.40
N HIS A 336 -17.80 17.98 15.82
CA HIS A 336 -16.88 17.93 14.69
C HIS A 336 -17.45 18.62 13.46
N LEU A 337 -18.72 18.34 13.12
CA LEU A 337 -19.39 18.96 11.97
C LEU A 337 -19.50 20.48 12.16
N THR A 338 -19.85 20.93 13.36
CA THR A 338 -19.92 22.37 13.69
C THR A 338 -18.56 23.04 13.55
N ARG A 339 -17.47 22.39 14.02
CA ARG A 339 -16.10 22.88 13.82
C ARG A 339 -15.75 22.93 12.33
N LEU A 340 -16.05 21.88 11.57
CA LEU A 340 -15.78 21.82 10.14
C LEU A 340 -16.48 22.96 9.38
N ALA A 341 -17.72 23.28 9.74
CA ALA A 341 -18.48 24.38 9.16
C ALA A 341 -17.81 25.75 9.40
N SER A 342 -17.06 25.91 10.50
CA SER A 342 -16.37 27.15 10.85
C SER A 342 -14.98 27.31 10.24
N LEU A 343 -14.39 26.23 9.71
CA LEU A 343 -13.03 26.25 9.17
C LEU A 343 -13.00 26.75 7.73
N GLU A 344 -12.15 27.74 7.46
CA GLU A 344 -11.92 28.24 6.10
C GLU A 344 -11.10 27.25 5.26
N GLY A 345 -11.34 27.25 3.94
CA GLY A 345 -10.54 26.49 2.98
C GLY A 345 -10.71 24.97 3.03
N ILE A 346 -11.83 24.49 3.61
CA ILE A 346 -12.34 23.12 3.42
C ILE A 346 -13.06 23.07 2.06
N PRO A 347 -12.75 22.12 1.16
CA PRO A 347 -13.44 22.01 -0.13
C PRO A 347 -14.94 21.73 0.02
N ALA A 348 -15.77 22.35 -0.82
CA ALA A 348 -17.23 22.11 -0.83
C ALA A 348 -17.61 20.63 -0.97
N ALA A 349 -16.85 19.86 -1.75
CA ALA A 349 -17.06 18.42 -1.86
C ALA A 349 -16.84 17.66 -0.54
N GLU A 350 -15.87 18.08 0.28
CA GLU A 350 -15.60 17.50 1.61
C GLU A 350 -16.74 17.83 2.58
N LEU A 351 -17.20 19.10 2.59
CA LEU A 351 -18.36 19.53 3.37
C LEU A 351 -19.62 18.73 3.01
N ASN A 352 -19.90 18.60 1.70
CA ASN A 352 -21.04 17.84 1.20
C ASN A 352 -20.94 16.34 1.56
N ASN A 353 -19.77 15.73 1.41
CA ASN A 353 -19.58 14.31 1.73
C ASN A 353 -19.79 14.04 3.23
N ALA A 354 -19.30 14.92 4.09
CA ALA A 354 -19.54 14.83 5.53
C ALA A 354 -21.04 14.96 5.86
N ALA A 355 -21.73 15.94 5.25
CA ALA A 355 -23.16 16.15 5.41
C ALA A 355 -23.99 14.95 4.93
N TRP A 356 -23.66 14.41 3.75
CA TRP A 356 -24.32 13.24 3.16
C TRP A 356 -24.17 12.00 4.03
N PHE A 357 -22.99 11.77 4.62
CA PHE A 357 -22.78 10.62 5.51
C PHE A 357 -23.71 10.65 6.73
N ILE A 358 -24.00 11.84 7.26
CA ILE A 358 -24.97 12.02 8.33
C ILE A 358 -26.39 11.80 7.81
N ALA A 359 -26.75 12.40 6.67
CA ALA A 359 -28.06 12.26 6.06
C ALA A 359 -28.44 10.79 5.79
N ILE A 360 -27.47 9.93 5.50
CA ILE A 360 -27.71 8.49 5.26
C ILE A 360 -27.52 7.59 6.49
N GLY A 361 -27.17 8.16 7.64
CA GLY A 361 -27.01 7.45 8.91
C GLY A 361 -28.33 6.87 9.43
N LYS A 362 -28.26 5.72 10.12
CA LYS A 362 -29.44 5.07 10.72
C LYS A 362 -29.84 5.66 12.08
N GLU A 363 -28.85 6.07 12.85
CA GLU A 363 -29.01 6.57 14.22
C GLU A 363 -28.27 7.91 14.30
N VAL A 364 -28.98 8.99 13.96
CA VAL A 364 -28.46 10.36 13.98
C VAL A 364 -29.27 11.22 14.93
N THR A 365 -28.60 12.10 15.65
CA THR A 365 -29.25 13.06 16.56
C THR A 365 -29.73 14.29 15.79
N GLU A 366 -30.72 15.00 16.31
CA GLU A 366 -31.17 16.27 15.75
C GLU A 366 -30.02 17.29 15.65
N ALA A 367 -29.16 17.35 16.68
CA ALA A 367 -27.96 18.20 16.67
C ALA A 367 -26.97 17.84 15.54
N GLN A 368 -26.81 16.56 15.22
CA GLN A 368 -25.99 16.12 14.08
C GLN A 368 -26.61 16.53 12.74
N LEU A 369 -27.93 16.40 12.60
CA LEU A 369 -28.66 16.83 11.41
C LEU A 369 -28.56 18.35 11.19
N GLU A 370 -28.73 19.15 12.24
CA GLU A 370 -28.56 20.60 12.17
C GLU A 370 -27.12 21.01 11.81
N ALA A 371 -26.12 20.34 12.38
CA ALA A 371 -24.73 20.60 12.06
C ALA A 371 -24.39 20.20 10.62
N ALA A 372 -24.92 19.06 10.14
CA ALA A 372 -24.78 18.60 8.76
C ALA A 372 -25.49 19.54 7.78
N LEU A 373 -26.66 20.09 8.13
CA LEU A 373 -27.39 21.06 7.31
C LEU A 373 -26.51 22.27 7.01
N LYS A 374 -25.83 22.83 8.02
CA LYS A 374 -24.90 23.97 7.84
C LYS A 374 -23.76 23.68 6.88
N LEU A 375 -23.24 22.44 6.88
CA LEU A 375 -22.21 22.02 5.93
C LEU A 375 -22.76 21.96 4.49
N ALA A 376 -23.96 21.40 4.32
CA ALA A 376 -24.61 21.28 3.02
C ALA A 376 -24.98 22.66 2.44
N GLU A 377 -25.52 23.56 3.26
CA GLU A 377 -25.79 24.96 2.89
C GLU A 377 -24.52 25.64 2.40
N ARG A 378 -23.44 25.57 3.19
CA ARG A 378 -22.16 26.15 2.81
C ARG A 378 -21.58 25.53 1.52
N ALA A 379 -21.68 24.23 1.34
CA ALA A 379 -21.21 23.56 0.12
C ALA A 379 -21.98 24.02 -1.13
N VAL A 380 -23.30 24.17 -1.02
CA VAL A 380 -24.15 24.69 -2.10
C VAL A 380 -23.82 26.16 -2.38
N ASP A 381 -23.64 26.98 -1.34
CA ASP A 381 -23.32 28.40 -1.49
C ASP A 381 -21.94 28.62 -2.13
N GLU A 382 -20.91 27.90 -1.69
CA GLU A 382 -19.54 28.00 -2.24
C GLU A 382 -19.45 27.56 -3.71
N THR A 383 -20.37 26.70 -4.16
CA THR A 383 -20.44 26.22 -5.54
C THR A 383 -21.50 26.93 -6.39
N GLY A 384 -22.15 27.96 -5.83
CA GLY A 384 -23.24 28.68 -6.52
C GLY A 384 -24.47 27.81 -6.82
N GLY A 385 -24.58 26.63 -6.21
CA GLY A 385 -25.65 25.65 -6.46
C GLY A 385 -25.62 25.08 -7.87
N GLU A 386 -24.45 24.89 -8.47
CA GLU A 386 -24.30 24.31 -9.82
C GLU A 386 -24.26 22.77 -9.81
N HIS A 387 -24.14 22.14 -8.62
CA HIS A 387 -24.05 20.68 -8.49
C HIS A 387 -25.33 20.08 -7.90
N ALA A 388 -26.07 19.32 -8.72
CA ALA A 388 -27.31 18.67 -8.32
C ALA A 388 -27.14 17.73 -7.11
N THR A 389 -25.99 17.04 -7.01
CA THR A 389 -25.67 16.15 -5.89
C THR A 389 -25.54 16.88 -4.56
N MET A 390 -24.98 18.10 -4.55
CA MET A 390 -24.87 18.90 -3.32
C MET A 390 -26.22 19.47 -2.89
N ILE A 391 -27.06 19.83 -3.87
CA ILE A 391 -28.43 20.29 -3.65
C ILE A 391 -29.30 19.15 -3.10
N ASP A 392 -29.15 17.92 -3.58
CA ASP A 392 -29.87 16.76 -3.04
C ASP A 392 -29.52 16.51 -1.57
N THR A 393 -28.23 16.56 -1.19
CA THR A 393 -27.82 16.46 0.21
C THR A 393 -28.50 17.52 1.09
N LEU A 394 -28.55 18.76 0.62
CA LEU A 394 -29.23 19.85 1.33
C LEU A 394 -30.73 19.58 1.47
N ALA A 395 -31.40 19.17 0.39
CA ALA A 395 -32.83 18.85 0.41
C ALA A 395 -33.15 17.68 1.36
N GLU A 396 -32.28 16.66 1.38
CA GLU A 396 -32.43 15.51 2.27
C GLU A 396 -32.40 15.92 3.75
N LEU A 397 -31.43 16.75 4.12
CA LEU A 397 -31.28 17.22 5.50
C LEU A 397 -32.44 18.12 5.91
N GLN A 398 -32.88 19.01 5.02
CA GLN A 398 -34.10 19.81 5.23
C GLN A 398 -35.33 18.93 5.46
N PHE A 399 -35.50 17.87 4.66
CA PHE A 399 -36.63 16.96 4.80
C PHE A 399 -36.60 16.22 6.14
N GLN A 400 -35.44 15.71 6.56
CA GLN A 400 -35.30 14.98 7.83
C GLN A 400 -35.52 15.87 9.06
N LEU A 401 -35.17 17.16 8.97
CA LEU A 401 -35.44 18.16 10.01
C LEU A 401 -36.90 18.67 9.99
N GLY A 402 -37.75 18.14 9.11
CA GLY A 402 -39.17 18.53 9.03
C GLY A 402 -39.43 19.82 8.23
N HIS A 403 -38.41 20.37 7.56
CA HIS A 403 -38.55 21.53 6.67
C HIS A 403 -39.06 21.10 5.27
N SER A 404 -40.22 20.41 5.22
CA SER A 404 -40.69 19.74 4.00
C SER A 404 -40.89 20.68 2.81
N GLU A 405 -41.42 21.89 3.02
CA GLU A 405 -41.61 22.87 1.94
C GLU A 405 -40.27 23.32 1.34
N ALA A 406 -39.29 23.63 2.20
CA ALA A 406 -37.94 23.98 1.76
C ALA A 406 -37.27 22.82 1.02
N ALA A 407 -37.41 21.58 1.52
CA ALA A 407 -36.85 20.39 0.88
C ALA A 407 -37.39 20.19 -0.54
N VAL A 408 -38.69 20.40 -0.77
CA VAL A 408 -39.31 20.30 -2.10
C VAL A 408 -38.78 21.38 -3.04
N VAL A 409 -38.69 22.63 -2.58
CA VAL A 409 -38.11 23.72 -3.38
C VAL A 409 -36.65 23.44 -3.73
N THR A 410 -35.87 22.93 -2.78
CA THR A 410 -34.46 22.61 -2.98
C THR A 410 -34.28 21.45 -3.97
N ILE A 411 -35.02 20.34 -3.83
CA ILE A 411 -34.88 19.21 -4.76
C ILE A 411 -35.37 19.55 -6.18
N ASP A 412 -36.34 20.45 -6.33
CA ASP A 412 -36.78 20.95 -7.64
C ASP A 412 -35.65 21.67 -8.38
N ARG A 413 -34.72 22.31 -7.67
CA ARG A 413 -33.49 22.87 -8.27
C ARG A 413 -32.55 21.78 -8.78
N ALA A 414 -32.36 20.68 -8.04
CA ALA A 414 -31.53 19.56 -8.49
C ALA A 414 -32.14 18.90 -9.75
N ILE A 415 -33.46 18.74 -9.79
CA ILE A 415 -34.19 18.23 -10.98
C ILE A 415 -34.02 19.16 -12.17
N ALA A 416 -34.05 20.48 -11.96
CA ALA A 416 -33.85 21.45 -13.05
C ALA A 416 -32.44 21.37 -13.66
N LEU A 417 -31.42 21.06 -12.84
CA LEU A 417 -30.04 20.86 -13.31
C LEU A 417 -29.87 19.54 -14.07
N GLU A 418 -30.47 18.46 -13.58
CA GLU A 418 -30.33 17.11 -14.13
C GLU A 418 -31.71 16.43 -14.35
N PRO A 419 -32.51 16.89 -15.33
CA PRO A 419 -33.91 16.46 -15.50
C PRO A 419 -34.06 14.97 -15.89
N GLU A 420 -33.05 14.44 -16.57
CA GLU A 420 -32.99 13.03 -16.97
C GLU A 420 -32.71 12.09 -15.79
N GLU A 421 -32.15 12.59 -14.69
CA GLU A 421 -31.84 11.78 -13.52
C GLU A 421 -33.11 11.51 -12.69
N SER A 422 -33.66 10.31 -12.88
CA SER A 422 -34.88 9.85 -12.18
C SER A 422 -34.76 9.85 -10.65
N TYR A 423 -33.55 9.74 -10.10
CA TYR A 423 -33.30 9.72 -8.65
C TYR A 423 -33.90 10.95 -7.94
N TYR A 424 -33.65 12.17 -8.43
CA TYR A 424 -34.13 13.39 -7.77
C TYR A 424 -35.67 13.51 -7.83
N ARG A 425 -36.29 13.01 -8.91
CA ARG A 425 -37.75 12.95 -9.01
C ARG A 425 -38.35 11.98 -7.98
N GLU A 426 -37.69 10.83 -7.77
CA GLU A 426 -38.11 9.87 -6.74
C GLU A 426 -37.88 10.42 -5.32
N GLN A 427 -36.81 11.18 -5.09
CA GLN A 427 -36.60 11.94 -3.85
C GLN A 427 -37.73 12.94 -3.60
N ARG A 428 -38.11 13.72 -4.62
CA ARG A 428 -39.24 14.66 -4.53
C ARG A 428 -40.56 13.99 -4.19
N ARG A 429 -40.87 12.82 -4.77
CA ARG A 429 -42.06 12.03 -4.44
C ARG A 429 -42.06 11.60 -2.97
N ARG A 430 -40.88 11.32 -2.40
CA ARG A 430 -40.71 11.04 -0.98
C ARG A 430 -40.98 12.27 -0.12
N PHE A 431 -40.45 13.42 -0.51
CA PHE A 431 -40.61 14.67 0.25
C PHE A 431 -42.05 15.21 0.25
N THR A 432 -42.83 14.87 -0.78
CA THR A 432 -44.25 15.25 -0.94
C THR A 432 -45.24 14.23 -0.36
N GLY A 433 -44.76 13.08 0.10
CA GLY A 433 -45.59 12.00 0.66
C GLY A 433 -46.22 11.06 -0.38
N GLU A 434 -45.92 11.23 -1.67
CA GLU A 434 -46.32 10.29 -2.74
C GLU A 434 -45.57 8.94 -2.65
N ARG A 435 -44.47 8.90 -1.88
CA ARG A 435 -43.65 7.72 -1.58
C ARG A 435 -43.34 7.67 -0.08
N PRO A 436 -43.22 6.49 0.54
CA PRO A 436 -42.91 6.39 1.98
C PRO A 436 -41.60 7.10 2.36
N ALA A 437 -41.61 7.87 3.44
CA ALA A 437 -40.46 8.68 3.90
C ALA A 437 -39.18 7.86 4.15
N HIS A 438 -39.33 6.58 4.53
CA HIS A 438 -38.21 5.66 4.80
C HIS A 438 -37.67 4.96 3.54
N ASP A 439 -38.37 5.07 2.40
CA ASP A 439 -38.05 4.37 1.16
C ASP A 439 -37.21 5.27 0.24
N ARG A 440 -35.94 5.48 0.63
CA ARG A 440 -34.99 6.28 -0.16
C ARG A 440 -34.61 5.52 -1.46
N PRO A 441 -34.68 6.16 -2.64
CA PRO A 441 -34.22 5.55 -3.88
C PRO A 441 -32.71 5.22 -3.83
N PRO A 442 -32.25 4.18 -4.54
CA PRO A 442 -30.83 3.85 -4.61
C PRO A 442 -30.05 4.99 -5.27
N ASP A 443 -28.98 5.41 -4.60
CA ASP A 443 -28.08 6.47 -5.01
C ASP A 443 -27.55 6.22 -6.45
N PRO A 444 -27.58 7.23 -7.33
CA PRO A 444 -27.16 7.11 -8.73
C PRO A 444 -25.76 6.50 -8.89
N LEU A 445 -24.84 6.78 -7.96
CA LEU A 445 -23.46 6.30 -8.00
C LEU A 445 -23.34 4.78 -7.81
N PHE A 446 -24.34 4.15 -7.17
CA PHE A 446 -24.35 2.72 -6.86
C PHE A 446 -25.38 1.93 -7.66
N ARG A 447 -26.09 2.56 -8.61
CA ARG A 447 -26.94 1.83 -9.55
C ARG A 447 -26.06 0.92 -10.42
N PRO A 448 -26.35 -0.39 -10.53
CA PRO A 448 -25.82 -1.14 -11.65
C PRO A 448 -26.26 -0.40 -12.90
N ARG A 449 -25.31 -0.03 -13.77
CA ARG A 449 -25.66 0.50 -15.10
C ARG A 449 -26.47 -0.58 -15.80
N GLU A 450 -27.79 -0.51 -15.71
CA GLU A 450 -28.64 -1.10 -16.72
C GLU A 450 -28.22 -0.41 -18.01
N ARG A 451 -27.40 -1.09 -18.80
CA ARG A 451 -27.30 -0.76 -20.21
C ARG A 451 -28.72 -0.94 -20.72
N SER A 452 -29.46 0.16 -20.84
CA SER A 452 -30.47 0.28 -21.86
C SER A 452 -29.73 0.08 -23.18
N LEU A 453 -29.53 -1.19 -23.55
CA LEU A 453 -29.24 -1.54 -24.92
C LEU A 453 -30.36 -0.87 -25.72
N PRO A 454 -30.06 -0.01 -26.70
CA PRO A 454 -31.10 0.51 -27.56
C PRO A 454 -31.78 -0.72 -28.16
N VAL A 455 -33.03 -0.96 -27.76
CA VAL A 455 -33.89 -1.91 -28.47
C VAL A 455 -33.95 -1.35 -29.88
N PRO A 456 -33.44 -2.06 -30.90
CA PRO A 456 -33.57 -1.58 -32.26
C PRO A 456 -35.06 -1.37 -32.50
N ALA A 457 -35.45 -0.17 -32.93
CA ALA A 457 -36.80 0.06 -33.39
C ALA A 457 -37.07 -0.99 -34.47
N LEU A 458 -37.93 -1.97 -34.16
CA LEU A 458 -38.46 -2.86 -35.17
C LEU A 458 -39.18 -1.94 -36.16
N LYS A 459 -38.64 -1.82 -37.37
CA LYS A 459 -39.39 -1.22 -38.46
C LYS A 459 -40.63 -2.09 -38.63
N GLU A 460 -41.80 -1.48 -38.54
CA GLU A 460 -43.06 -2.12 -38.91
C GLU A 460 -42.92 -2.68 -40.33
N GLY A 461 -43.00 -4.02 -40.48
CA GLY A 461 -43.16 -4.65 -41.79
C GLY A 461 -42.31 -5.86 -42.14
N GLU A 462 -41.31 -6.27 -41.35
CA GLU A 462 -40.54 -7.48 -41.69
C GLU A 462 -41.09 -8.73 -40.97
N VAL A 463 -41.97 -9.45 -41.66
CA VAL A 463 -42.39 -10.81 -41.31
C VAL A 463 -41.23 -11.77 -41.62
N PRO A 464 -40.81 -12.63 -40.68
CA PRO A 464 -39.73 -13.57 -40.93
C PRO A 464 -40.19 -14.69 -41.86
N VAL A 465 -39.39 -14.95 -42.91
CA VAL A 465 -39.38 -16.19 -43.72
C VAL A 465 -38.22 -17.05 -43.27
#